data_AF-A0ABD5SFN2-F1
#
_entry.id   AF-A0ABD5SFN2-F1
#
_cell.length_a   1.000
_cell.length_b   1.000
_cell.length_c   1.000
_cell.angle_alpha   90.00
_cell.angle_beta   90.00
_cell.angle_gamma   90.00
#
_symmetry.space_group_name_H-M   'P 1'
#
loop_
_entity.id
_entity.type
_entity.pdbx_description
1 polymer ?
#
loop_
_entity_poly.entity_id
_entity_poly.type
_entity_poly.pdbx_seq_one_letter_code
_entity_poly.pdbx_strand_id
1 'polypeptide(L)'
;MIELDWEIDRIEGVTLVFATVATTATTPQRVRIESRLDGPLWHPGRGPHPDPEWTDAGWDGIVEPNQHRGIGFASPAAPAEPPLEMVAARRASTDRSANEVDALASLTEWKPSPDVLERQR
;
A
#
# COMPACT_ATOMS: atom_id res chain seq x y z
N MET A 1 11.06 9.76 0.35
CA MET A 1 10.89 9.20 1.70
C MET A 1 9.41 9.02 1.95
N ILE A 2 8.99 8.03 2.76
CA ILE A 2 7.62 7.92 3.26
C ILE A 2 7.64 8.32 4.73
N GLU A 3 6.71 9.17 5.12
CA GLU A 3 6.49 9.61 6.50
C GLU A 3 5.10 9.16 6.93
N LEU A 4 5.00 8.75 8.19
CA LEU A 4 3.78 8.22 8.79
C LEU A 4 3.56 8.94 10.12
N ASP A 5 2.45 9.64 10.20
CA ASP A 5 1.99 10.35 11.39
C ASP A 5 0.64 9.76 11.83
N TRP A 6 0.35 9.74 13.13
CA TRP A 6 -0.89 9.19 13.66
C TRP A 6 -1.43 9.93 14.88
N GLU A 7 -2.74 9.87 15.01
CA GLU A 7 -3.50 10.29 16.18
C GLU A 7 -4.40 9.13 16.63
N ILE A 8 -4.53 8.99 17.94
CA ILE A 8 -5.40 7.99 18.56
C ILE A 8 -6.40 8.72 19.45
N ASP A 9 -7.67 8.35 19.34
CA ASP A 9 -8.71 8.74 20.29
C ASP A 9 -9.43 7.51 20.84
N ARG A 10 -9.96 7.62 22.06
CA ARG A 10 -10.63 6.54 22.77
C ARG A 10 -12.01 7.00 23.23
N ILE A 11 -13.05 6.54 22.54
CA ILE A 11 -14.44 6.94 22.77
C ILE A 11 -15.28 5.70 23.05
N GLU A 12 -16.04 5.67 24.15
CA GLU A 12 -17.12 4.68 24.38
C GLU A 12 -16.70 3.20 24.17
N GLY A 13 -15.51 2.78 24.63
CA GLY A 13 -15.10 1.38 24.41
C GLY A 13 -14.55 1.06 23.00
N VAL A 14 -14.47 2.04 22.09
CA VAL A 14 -13.78 1.98 20.79
C VAL A 14 -12.50 2.83 20.74
N THR A 15 -11.43 2.28 20.15
CA THR A 15 -10.21 3.02 19.77
C THR A 15 -10.35 3.48 18.32
N LEU A 16 -10.21 4.78 18.09
CA LEU A 16 -10.18 5.40 16.77
C LEU A 16 -8.74 5.76 16.44
N VAL A 17 -8.32 5.43 15.23
CA VAL A 17 -6.97 5.70 14.75
C VAL A 17 -7.07 6.46 13.43
N PHE A 18 -6.41 7.61 13.39
CA PHE A 18 -6.23 8.42 12.20
C PHE A 18 -4.75 8.44 11.87
N ALA A 19 -4.38 8.17 10.62
CA ALA A 19 -3.01 8.25 10.17
C ALA A 19 -2.89 9.08 8.90
N THR A 20 -1.79 9.80 8.78
CA THR A 20 -1.42 10.51 7.56
C THR A 20 -0.15 9.91 6.99
N VAL A 21 -0.23 9.40 5.77
CA VAL A 21 0.91 8.92 4.99
C VAL A 21 1.33 10.02 4.04
N ALA A 22 2.56 10.52 4.16
CA ALA A 22 3.10 11.53 3.27
C ALA A 22 4.30 10.98 2.49
N THR A 23 4.48 11.42 1.25
CA THR A 23 5.68 11.09 0.47
C THR A 23 6.35 12.31 -0.14
N THR A 24 7.67 12.35 -0.03
CA THR A 24 8.55 13.27 -0.77
C THR A 24 9.11 12.64 -2.05
N ALA A 25 8.65 11.45 -2.41
CA ALA A 25 9.07 10.79 -3.64
C ALA A 25 8.46 11.47 -4.87
N THR A 26 9.21 11.49 -5.97
CA THR A 26 8.76 12.00 -7.28
C THR A 26 8.01 10.97 -8.12
N THR A 27 7.85 9.75 -7.60
CA THR A 27 7.14 8.64 -8.26
C THR A 27 6.05 8.12 -7.32
N PRO A 28 4.95 7.56 -7.85
CA PRO A 28 3.91 6.98 -6.99
C PRO A 28 4.49 5.84 -6.14
N GLN A 29 4.10 5.80 -4.87
CA GLN A 29 4.58 4.81 -3.91
C GLN A 29 3.42 3.91 -3.48
N ARG A 30 3.60 2.60 -3.56
CA ARG A 30 2.70 1.65 -2.92
C ARG A 30 3.15 1.42 -1.49
N VAL A 31 2.24 1.59 -0.54
CA VAL A 31 2.51 1.54 0.89
C VAL A 31 1.51 0.57 1.52
N ARG A 32 2.03 -0.32 2.37
CA ARG A 32 1.23 -1.24 3.19
C ARG A 32 1.43 -0.90 4.66
N ILE A 33 0.33 -0.69 5.35
CA ILE A 33 0.26 -0.33 6.75
C ILE A 33 -0.64 -1.33 7.45
N GLU A 34 -0.21 -1.83 8.60
CA GLU A 34 -0.95 -2.79 9.41
C GLU A 34 -1.27 -2.20 10.78
N SER A 35 -2.44 -2.54 11.31
CA SER A 35 -2.79 -2.19 12.69
C SER A 35 -2.02 -3.08 13.66
N ARG A 36 -1.58 -2.49 14.77
CA ARG A 36 -0.97 -3.18 15.90
C ARG A 36 -1.94 -3.41 17.06
N LEU A 37 -3.21 -3.08 16.86
CA LEU A 37 -4.24 -3.29 17.87
C LEU A 37 -4.65 -4.77 17.88
N ASP A 38 -4.73 -5.36 19.07
CA ASP A 38 -5.12 -6.76 19.27
C ASP A 38 -6.65 -6.96 19.14
N GLY A 39 -7.22 -6.58 17.98
CA GLY A 39 -8.65 -6.71 17.72
C GLY A 39 -9.03 -6.43 16.27
N PRO A 40 -10.30 -6.66 15.91
CA PRO A 40 -10.77 -6.51 14.54
C PRO A 40 -10.70 -5.05 14.08
N LEU A 41 -10.34 -4.89 12.81
CA LEU A 41 -10.30 -3.58 12.16
C LEU A 41 -11.68 -3.24 11.56
N TRP A 42 -12.19 -2.08 11.96
CA TRP A 42 -13.42 -1.47 11.46
C TRP A 42 -13.05 -0.28 10.57
N HIS A 43 -12.93 -0.54 9.27
CA HIS A 43 -12.64 0.47 8.25
C HIS A 43 -13.91 0.96 7.55
N PRO A 44 -13.88 2.18 6.96
CA PRO A 44 -14.90 2.62 6.02
C PRO A 44 -14.85 1.71 4.78
N GLY A 45 -15.91 0.94 4.52
CA GLY A 45 -15.92 0.01 3.39
C GLY A 45 -16.70 -1.28 3.61
N ARG A 46 -17.19 -1.59 4.82
CA ARG A 46 -18.04 -2.79 5.03
C ARG A 46 -19.44 -2.74 4.38
N GLY A 47 -19.66 -1.84 3.42
CA GLY A 47 -20.88 -1.74 2.61
C GLY A 47 -20.80 -2.53 1.30
N PRO A 48 -21.78 -2.40 0.40
CA PRO A 48 -21.81 -3.12 -0.89
C PRO A 48 -20.67 -2.74 -1.85
N HIS A 49 -19.88 -1.71 -1.52
CA HIS A 49 -18.71 -1.30 -2.26
C HIS A 49 -17.53 -1.16 -1.30
N PRO A 50 -16.82 -2.26 -1.00
CA PRO A 50 -15.62 -2.19 -0.19
C PRO A 50 -14.58 -1.35 -0.92
N ASP A 51 -13.95 -0.48 -0.15
CA ASP A 51 -12.80 0.26 -0.63
C ASP A 51 -11.64 -0.77 -0.79
N PRO A 52 -11.15 -0.99 -2.03
CA PRO A 52 -10.20 -2.06 -2.33
C PRO A 52 -8.84 -1.89 -1.64
N GLU A 53 -8.55 -0.70 -1.10
CA GLU A 53 -7.31 -0.45 -0.37
C GLU A 53 -7.34 -0.98 1.06
N TRP A 54 -8.52 -1.33 1.60
CA TRP A 54 -8.65 -1.88 2.94
C TRP A 54 -8.65 -3.40 2.96
N THR A 55 -7.95 -3.94 3.95
CA THR A 55 -7.91 -5.36 4.31
C THR A 55 -8.33 -5.53 5.76
N ASP A 56 -8.50 -6.78 6.21
CA ASP A 56 -8.78 -7.05 7.62
C ASP A 56 -7.62 -6.67 8.57
N ALA A 57 -6.39 -6.57 8.03
CA ALA A 57 -5.18 -6.25 8.80
C ALA A 57 -4.79 -4.76 8.76
N GLY A 58 -5.27 -4.00 7.77
CA GLY A 58 -4.86 -2.62 7.57
C GLY A 58 -5.12 -2.10 6.17
N TRP A 59 -4.28 -1.19 5.70
CA TRP A 59 -4.43 -0.46 4.44
C TRP A 59 -3.26 -0.74 3.48
N ASP A 60 -3.55 -1.01 2.22
CA ASP A 60 -2.60 -1.18 1.12
C ASP A 60 -3.05 -0.35 -0.08
N GLY A 61 -2.35 0.75 -0.33
CA GLY A 61 -2.74 1.69 -1.38
C GLY A 61 -1.58 2.45 -1.99
N ILE A 62 -1.91 3.36 -2.91
CA ILE A 62 -0.93 4.16 -3.65
C ILE A 62 -0.99 5.61 -3.19
N VAL A 63 0.17 6.13 -2.79
CA VAL A 63 0.41 7.55 -2.51
C VAL A 63 1.10 8.17 -3.71
N GLU A 64 0.42 9.14 -4.33
CA GLU A 64 0.93 9.88 -5.48
C GLU A 64 2.13 10.78 -5.10
N PRO A 65 2.99 11.16 -6.07
CA PRO A 65 4.16 11.99 -5.82
C PRO A 65 3.83 13.30 -5.10
N ASN A 66 4.59 13.62 -4.05
CA ASN A 66 4.42 14.86 -3.26
C ASN A 66 2.99 15.05 -2.71
N GLN A 67 2.27 13.95 -2.47
CA GLN A 67 0.92 13.96 -1.89
C GLN A 67 0.92 13.32 -0.51
N HIS A 68 -0.16 13.58 0.23
CA HIS A 68 -0.49 12.87 1.45
C HIS A 68 -1.81 12.11 1.30
N ARG A 69 -1.99 11.08 2.10
CA ARG A 69 -3.21 10.29 2.21
C ARG A 69 -3.57 10.09 3.66
N GLY A 70 -4.81 10.47 4.00
CA GLY A 70 -5.40 10.20 5.30
C GLY A 70 -6.05 8.82 5.29
N ILE A 71 -5.75 8.01 6.29
CA ILE A 71 -6.37 6.71 6.54
C ILE A 71 -6.98 6.73 7.94
N GLY A 72 -8.15 6.10 8.10
CA GLY A 72 -8.85 6.07 9.36
C GLY A 72 -9.56 4.75 9.58
N PHE A 73 -9.39 4.17 10.77
CA PHE A 73 -10.09 2.96 11.18
C PHE A 73 -10.40 2.98 12.67
N ALA A 74 -11.29 2.08 13.08
CA ALA A 74 -11.62 1.87 14.48
C ALA A 74 -11.37 0.42 14.89
N SER A 75 -11.22 0.16 16.19
CA SER A 75 -11.13 -1.17 16.76
C SER A 75 -11.71 -1.19 18.17
N PRO A 76 -12.36 -2.27 18.62
CA PRO A 76 -12.78 -2.42 20.01
C PRO A 76 -11.59 -2.70 20.96
N ALA A 77 -10.40 -3.01 20.43
CA ALA A 77 -9.21 -3.26 21.23
C ALA A 77 -8.74 -2.01 21.99
N ALA A 78 -7.96 -2.21 23.05
CA ALA A 78 -7.27 -1.13 23.75
C ALA A 78 -6.23 -0.46 22.82
N PRO A 79 -5.98 0.85 22.98
CA PRO A 79 -4.98 1.56 22.17
C PRO A 79 -3.58 1.01 22.42
N ALA A 80 -2.75 1.00 21.38
CA ALA A 80 -1.34 0.60 21.41
C ALA A 80 -0.48 1.73 20.86
N GLU A 81 0.78 1.82 21.31
CA GLU A 81 1.75 2.82 20.84
C GLU A 81 3.00 2.11 20.27
N PRO A 82 3.28 2.22 18.96
CA PRO A 82 2.44 2.86 17.94
C PRO A 82 1.18 2.01 17.61
N PRO A 83 0.08 2.63 17.14
CA PRO A 83 -1.18 1.93 16.85
C PRO A 83 -1.15 1.17 15.51
N LEU A 84 -0.17 1.50 14.68
CA LEU A 84 0.02 1.00 13.33
C LEU A 84 1.51 0.98 12.97
N GLU A 85 1.84 0.22 11.94
CA GLU A 85 3.19 0.09 11.43
C GLU A 85 3.20 0.04 9.91
N MET A 86 4.16 0.74 9.30
CA MET A 86 4.41 0.62 7.86
C MET A 86 5.27 -0.62 7.60
N VAL A 87 4.63 -1.70 7.16
CA VAL A 87 5.30 -2.99 6.91
C VAL A 87 5.95 -3.07 5.53
N ALA A 88 5.51 -2.24 4.57
CA ALA A 88 6.16 -2.14 3.27
C ALA A 88 5.96 -0.77 2.62
N ALA A 89 7.00 -0.31 1.92
CA ALA A 89 6.93 0.84 1.02
C ALA A 89 7.81 0.57 -0.20
N ARG A 90 7.24 0.72 -1.39
CA ARG A 90 7.95 0.54 -2.66
C ARG A 90 7.41 1.46 -3.73
N ARG A 91 8.22 1.74 -4.77
CA ARG A 91 7.72 2.39 -5.97
C ARG A 91 6.56 1.56 -6.55
N ALA A 92 5.45 2.22 -6.87
CA ALA A 92 4.38 1.58 -7.61
C ALA A 92 4.90 1.30 -9.02
N SER A 93 4.91 0.03 -9.42
CA SER A 93 5.20 -0.33 -10.80
C SER A 93 4.07 0.18 -11.68
N THR A 94 4.39 0.88 -12.77
CA THR A 94 3.42 1.25 -13.81
C THR A 94 2.94 0.05 -14.63
N ASP A 95 3.58 -1.11 -14.44
CA ASP A 95 3.01 -2.39 -14.85
C ASP A 95 1.75 -2.66 -14.01
N ARG A 96 0.62 -2.14 -14.51
CA ARG A 96 -0.68 -2.81 -14.37
C ARG A 96 -0.36 -4.28 -14.51
N SER A 97 -0.61 -5.10 -13.49
CA SER A 97 -0.25 -6.52 -13.49
C SER A 97 -0.69 -7.16 -14.80
N ALA A 98 0.22 -7.22 -15.77
CA ALA A 98 0.19 -8.29 -16.74
C ALA A 98 0.25 -9.52 -15.86
N ASN A 99 -0.74 -10.39 -16.03
CA ASN A 99 -0.74 -11.70 -15.42
C ASN A 99 0.71 -12.25 -15.47
N GLU A 100 1.22 -12.82 -14.38
CA GLU A 100 2.63 -13.26 -14.30
C GLU A 100 3.04 -14.11 -15.51
N VAL A 101 2.06 -14.86 -16.04
CA VAL A 101 2.14 -15.65 -17.28
C VAL A 101 2.34 -14.79 -18.54
N ASP A 102 1.64 -13.66 -18.68
CA ASP A 102 1.80 -12.71 -19.80
C ASP A 102 3.15 -11.98 -19.75
N ALA A 103 3.62 -11.66 -18.55
CA ALA A 103 4.95 -11.07 -18.37
C ALA A 103 6.06 -12.05 -18.80
N LEU A 104 5.94 -13.33 -18.43
CA LEU A 104 6.89 -14.38 -18.83
C LEU A 104 6.83 -14.66 -20.35
N ALA A 105 5.63 -14.66 -20.94
CA ALA A 105 5.45 -14.83 -22.38
C ALA A 105 6.15 -13.70 -23.17
N SER A 106 5.99 -12.45 -22.73
CA SER A 106 6.62 -11.28 -23.35
C SER A 106 8.16 -11.33 -23.31
N LEU A 107 8.75 -11.86 -22.24
CA LEU A 107 10.20 -12.06 -22.15
C LEU A 107 10.70 -13.14 -23.12
N THR A 108 9.86 -14.14 -23.40
CA THR A 108 10.18 -15.23 -24.34
C THR A 108 10.05 -14.77 -25.80
N GLU A 109 9.18 -13.80 -26.08
CA GLU A 109 8.98 -13.22 -27.42
C GLU A 109 10.09 -12.24 -27.82
N TRP A 110 10.85 -11.70 -26.88
CA TRP A 110 11.96 -10.80 -27.19
C TRP A 110 13.08 -11.54 -27.94
N LYS A 111 13.33 -11.13 -29.19
CA LYS A 111 14.43 -11.60 -30.03
C LYS A 111 15.35 -10.43 -30.36
N PRO A 112 16.67 -10.48 -30.02
CA PRO A 112 17.59 -9.40 -30.37
C PRO A 112 17.68 -9.23 -31.89
N SER A 113 17.81 -7.98 -32.35
CA SER A 113 18.01 -7.65 -33.76
C SER A 113 19.23 -8.39 -34.33
N PRO A 114 19.17 -8.89 -35.57
CA PRO A 114 20.26 -9.66 -36.16
C PRO A 114 21.61 -8.94 -36.13
N ASP A 115 21.64 -7.61 -36.22
CA ASP A 115 22.85 -6.79 -36.15
C ASP A 115 23.61 -6.91 -34.81
N VAL A 116 22.92 -7.33 -33.73
CA VAL A 116 23.54 -7.59 -32.41
C VAL A 116 24.32 -8.90 -32.42
N LEU A 117 23.92 -9.87 -33.25
CA LEU A 117 24.58 -11.17 -33.36
C LEU A 117 25.82 -11.12 -34.26
N GLU A 118 25.92 -10.14 -35.16
CA GLU A 118 27.03 -9.99 -36.10
C GLU A 118 28.29 -9.36 -35.48
N ARG A 119 28.18 -8.78 -34.27
CA ARG A 119 29.32 -8.11 -33.59
C ARG A 119 30.24 -9.06 -32.80
N GLN A 120 30.03 -10.37 -32.90
CA GLN A 120 30.75 -11.40 -32.14
C GLN A 120 31.68 -12.28 -33.02
N ARG A 121 32.12 -11.79 -34.19
CA ARG A 121 33.05 -12.54 -35.05
C ARG A 121 34.37 -11.81 -35.27
#